data_AF-A0AAD7L3P8-F1
#
_entry.id   AF-A0AAD7L3P8-F1
#
_cell.length_a   1.000
_cell.length_b   1.000
_cell.length_c   1.000
_cell.angle_alpha   90.00
_cell.angle_beta   90.00
_cell.angle_gamma   90.00
#
_symmetry.space_group_name_H-M   'P 1'
#
loop_
_entity.id
_entity.type
_entity.pdbx_description
1 polymer ?
#
loop_
_entity_poly.entity_id
_entity_poly.type
_entity_poly.pdbx_seq_one_letter_code
_entity_poly.pdbx_strand_id
1 'polypeptide(L)'
;MAAQIRRARYNEYASLSKNYLLGLSGMGIYDAMKLCKADVSTVCLGLSASMGAFLLASGTKGKRFCMPNARVMIHQPLGTAGGKKVPYVSDRELG
;
A
#
# COMPACT_ATOMS: atom_id res chain seq x y z
N MET A 1 -22.44 -25.21 6.48
CA MET A 1 -22.72 -23.90 5.85
C MET A 1 -22.32 -22.69 6.72
N ALA A 2 -22.83 -22.52 7.95
CA ALA A 2 -22.51 -21.35 8.80
C ALA A 2 -21.01 -21.20 9.20
N ALA A 3 -20.26 -22.30 9.32
CA ALA A 3 -18.82 -22.27 9.60
C ALA A 3 -17.98 -21.83 8.39
N GLN A 4 -18.39 -22.20 7.17
CA GLN A 4 -17.73 -21.74 5.92
C GLN A 4 -17.96 -20.24 5.69
N ILE A 5 -19.16 -19.73 6.01
CA ILE A 5 -19.46 -18.30 5.95
C ILE A 5 -18.60 -17.51 6.94
N ARG A 6 -18.45 -18.00 8.18
CA ARG A 6 -17.56 -17.38 9.18
C ARG A 6 -16.10 -17.39 8.74
N ARG A 7 -15.62 -18.49 8.14
CA ARG A 7 -14.23 -18.62 7.66
C ARG A 7 -13.95 -17.73 6.45
N ALA A 8 -14.90 -17.58 5.53
CA ALA A 8 -14.80 -16.64 4.41
C ALA A 8 -14.72 -15.19 4.89
N ARG A 9 -15.59 -14.79 5.84
CA ARG A 9 -15.52 -13.45 6.46
C ARG A 9 -14.20 -13.23 7.20
N TYR A 10 -13.72 -14.20 7.96
CA TYR A 10 -12.44 -14.08 8.66
C TYR A 10 -11.27 -13.89 7.70
N ASN A 11 -11.29 -14.59 6.55
CA ASN A 11 -10.28 -14.42 5.50
C ASN A 11 -10.38 -13.05 4.80
N GLU A 12 -11.58 -12.51 4.59
CA GLU A 12 -11.77 -11.13 4.10
C GLU A 12 -11.29 -10.09 5.12
N TYR A 13 -11.64 -10.21 6.40
CA TYR A 13 -11.15 -9.29 7.43
C TYR A 13 -9.62 -9.38 7.57
N ALA A 14 -9.06 -10.59 7.51
CA ALA A 14 -7.62 -10.79 7.54
C ALA A 14 -6.93 -10.31 6.26
N SER A 15 -7.60 -10.27 5.10
CA SER A 15 -7.03 -9.71 3.87
C SER A 15 -7.11 -8.18 3.86
N LEU A 16 -8.24 -7.60 4.29
CA LEU A 16 -8.45 -6.16 4.46
C LEU A 16 -7.44 -5.55 5.44
N SER A 17 -7.24 -6.17 6.60
CA SER A 17 -6.29 -5.66 7.60
C SER A 17 -4.85 -5.68 7.09
N LYS A 18 -4.45 -6.75 6.38
CA LYS A 18 -3.10 -6.87 5.79
C LYS A 18 -2.84 -5.80 4.72
N ASN A 19 -3.83 -5.52 3.87
CA ASN A 19 -3.67 -4.53 2.80
C ASN A 19 -3.55 -3.09 3.34
N TYR A 20 -4.33 -2.73 4.37
CA TYR A 20 -4.23 -1.41 5.01
C TYR A 20 -2.92 -1.24 5.80
N LEU A 21 -2.50 -2.28 6.52
CA LEU A 21 -1.27 -2.22 7.33
C LEU A 21 -0.02 -2.15 6.45
N LEU A 22 0.06 -2.89 5.33
CA LEU A 22 1.23 -2.85 4.45
C LEU A 22 1.45 -1.47 3.82
N GLY A 23 0.38 -0.74 3.50
CA GLY A 23 0.46 0.64 3.01
C GLY A 23 0.99 1.61 4.06
N LEU A 24 0.38 1.62 5.25
CA LEU A 24 0.77 2.52 6.35
C LEU A 24 2.17 2.21 6.88
N SER A 25 2.51 0.93 7.04
CA SER A 25 3.87 0.50 7.44
C SER A 25 4.91 0.90 6.38
N GLY A 26 4.56 0.83 5.09
CA GLY A 26 5.43 1.29 4.01
C GLY A 26 5.70 2.80 4.08
N MET A 27 4.69 3.61 4.39
CA MET A 27 4.86 5.05 4.58
C MET A 27 5.73 5.39 5.81
N GLY A 28 5.58 4.63 6.91
CA GLY A 28 6.46 4.79 8.06
C GLY A 28 7.94 4.52 7.74
N ILE A 29 8.23 3.52 6.91
CA ILE A 29 9.61 3.25 6.43
C ILE A 29 10.09 4.39 5.54
N TYR A 30 9.24 4.89 4.64
CA TYR A 30 9.58 6.03 3.79
C TYR A 30 9.95 7.27 4.62
N ASP A 31 9.16 7.60 5.64
CA ASP A 31 9.45 8.73 6.53
C ASP A 31 10.75 8.51 7.31
N ALA A 32 11.00 7.29 7.79
CA ALA A 32 12.27 6.94 8.43
C ALA A 32 13.46 7.11 7.48
N MET A 33 13.31 6.75 6.20
CA MET A 33 14.34 6.98 5.18
C MET A 33 14.62 8.47 4.96
N LYS A 34 13.60 9.35 5.06
CA LYS A 34 13.75 10.81 4.91
C LYS A 34 14.28 11.51 6.16
N LEU A 35 13.97 10.97 7.33
CA LEU A 35 14.50 11.46 8.61
C LEU A 35 15.98 11.09 8.80
N CYS A 36 16.42 10.00 8.16
CA CYS A 36 17.81 9.58 8.21
C CYS A 36 18.73 10.65 7.61
N LYS A 37 19.75 11.07 8.36
CA LYS A 37 20.80 11.98 7.86
C LYS A 37 21.71 11.32 6.82
N ALA A 38 21.85 10.00 6.91
CA ALA A 38 22.68 9.25 5.98
C ALA A 38 21.92 8.93 4.69
N ASP A 39 22.65 8.85 3.58
CA ASP A 39 22.07 8.40 2.32
C ASP A 39 21.58 6.96 2.40
N VAL A 40 20.34 6.73 1.97
CA VAL A 40 19.75 5.39 1.97
C VAL A 40 19.93 4.75 0.60
N SER A 41 20.72 3.67 0.55
CA SER A 41 20.83 2.81 -0.62
C SER A 41 19.68 1.80 -0.64
N THR A 42 19.13 1.55 -1.82
CA THR A 42 18.04 0.58 -2.00
C THR A 42 18.42 -0.41 -3.09
N VAL A 43 18.24 -1.70 -2.81
CA VAL A 43 18.65 -2.78 -3.71
C VAL A 43 17.51 -3.79 -3.86
N CYS A 44 17.07 -4.03 -5.09
CA CYS A 44 16.13 -5.09 -5.41
C CYS A 44 16.88 -6.39 -5.74
N LEU A 45 16.71 -7.40 -4.89
CA LEU A 45 17.37 -8.72 -5.03
C LEU A 45 16.51 -9.78 -5.76
N GLY A 46 15.26 -9.46 -6.11
CA GLY A 46 14.37 -10.42 -6.76
C GLY A 46 13.07 -9.79 -7.24
N LEU A 47 12.15 -9.51 -6.32
CA LEU A 47 10.89 -8.83 -6.65
C LEU A 47 10.69 -7.64 -5.71
N SER A 48 10.42 -6.48 -6.30
CA SER A 48 9.96 -5.29 -5.59
C SER A 48 8.60 -4.89 -6.15
N ALA A 49 7.53 -5.21 -5.42
CA ALA A 49 6.15 -5.00 -5.88
C ALA A 49 5.39 -4.04 -4.96
N SER A 50 4.49 -3.24 -5.52
CA SER A 50 3.62 -2.33 -4.74
C SER A 50 4.43 -1.36 -3.88
N MET A 51 4.19 -1.30 -2.56
CA MET A 51 5.00 -0.50 -1.63
C MET A 51 6.49 -0.85 -1.65
N GLY A 52 6.88 -2.08 -1.99
CA GLY A 52 8.29 -2.40 -2.21
C GLY A 52 8.89 -1.58 -3.36
N ALA A 53 8.18 -1.48 -4.49
CA ALA A 53 8.63 -0.72 -5.66
C ALA A 53 8.74 0.78 -5.34
N PHE A 54 7.78 1.30 -4.58
CA PHE A 54 7.80 2.67 -4.08
C PHE A 54 9.02 2.95 -3.20
N LEU A 55 9.31 2.09 -2.22
CA LEU A 55 10.46 2.25 -1.34
C LEU A 55 11.79 2.12 -2.10
N LEU A 56 11.88 1.18 -3.05
CA LEU A 56 13.03 1.05 -3.94
C LEU A 56 13.29 2.34 -4.74
N ALA A 57 12.24 3.00 -5.22
CA ALA A 57 12.38 4.27 -5.94
C ALA A 57 12.77 5.45 -5.01
N SER A 58 12.46 5.33 -3.72
CA SER A 58 12.59 6.38 -2.70
C SER A 58 13.99 6.54 -2.10
N GLY A 59 14.89 5.60 -2.36
CA GLY A 59 16.31 5.68 -1.97
C GLY A 59 17.03 6.88 -2.60
N THR A 60 18.21 7.21 -2.08
CA THR A 60 19.02 8.34 -2.56
C THR A 60 19.31 8.20 -4.07
N LYS A 61 19.19 9.30 -4.82
CA LYS A 61 19.50 9.33 -6.25
C LYS A 61 20.92 8.82 -6.51
N GLY A 62 21.08 7.89 -7.46
CA GLY A 62 22.35 7.23 -7.75
C GLY A 62 22.70 6.05 -6.85
N LYS A 63 21.89 5.77 -5.80
CA LYS A 63 22.06 4.62 -4.88
C LYS A 63 20.83 3.70 -4.90
N ARG A 64 20.22 3.54 -6.08
CA ARG A 64 19.04 2.68 -6.30
C ARG A 64 19.42 1.63 -7.32
N PHE A 65 19.43 0.37 -6.91
CA PHE A 65 19.98 -0.73 -7.70
C PHE A 65 18.98 -1.87 -7.84
N CYS A 66 19.06 -2.57 -8.95
CA CYS A 66 18.33 -3.81 -9.20
C CYS A 66 19.33 -4.85 -9.67
N MET A 67 19.21 -6.08 -9.17
CA MET A 67 19.94 -7.19 -9.75
C MET A 67 19.46 -7.47 -11.18
N PRO A 68 20.30 -8.07 -12.05
CA PRO A 68 19.98 -8.24 -13.48
C PRO A 68 18.65 -8.95 -13.77
N ASN A 69 18.27 -9.90 -12.90
CA ASN A 69 17.04 -10.68 -13.05
C ASN A 69 15.89 -10.16 -12.18
N ALA A 70 16.07 -9.04 -11.49
CA ALA A 70 15.04 -8.49 -10.63
C ALA A 70 13.83 -8.00 -11.43
N ARG A 71 12.67 -7.93 -10.76
CA ARG A 71 11.43 -7.40 -11.30
C ARG A 71 10.89 -6.31 -10.38
N VAL A 72 10.45 -5.21 -10.98
CA VAL A 72 9.81 -4.10 -10.29
C VAL A 72 8.38 -4.00 -10.82
N MET A 73 7.40 -4.07 -9.93
CA MET A 73 5.99 -4.10 -10.27
C MET A 73 5.26 -2.97 -9.55
N ILE A 74 4.77 -1.99 -10.29
CA ILE A 74 3.96 -0.90 -9.76
C ILE A 74 2.50 -1.24 -10.06
N HIS A 75 1.63 -1.04 -9.08
CA HIS A 75 0.19 -1.10 -9.28
C HIS A 75 -0.49 -0.08 -8.37
N GLN A 76 -1.72 0.28 -8.74
CA GLN A 76 -2.55 1.19 -7.96
C GLN A 76 -2.85 0.63 -6.56
N PRO A 77 -2.90 1.47 -5.50
CA PRO A 77 -3.25 1.02 -4.16
C PRO A 77 -4.60 0.29 -4.14
N LEU A 78 -4.68 -0.82 -3.43
CA LEU A 78 -5.93 -1.55 -3.25
C LEU A 78 -6.63 -1.00 -2.00
N GLY A 79 -7.80 -0.41 -2.19
CA GLY A 79 -8.67 0.05 -1.11
C GLY A 79 -10.11 -0.35 -1.39
N THR A 80 -10.88 -0.61 -0.33
CA THR A 80 -12.32 -0.82 -0.41
C THR A 80 -12.98 0.21 0.47
N ALA A 81 -13.76 1.11 -0.13
CA ALA A 81 -14.59 2.06 0.61
C ALA A 81 -15.94 1.41 0.90
N GLY A 82 -16.17 1.02 2.16
CA GLY A 82 -17.47 0.56 2.64
C GLY A 82 -18.11 1.61 3.52
N GLY A 83 -19.15 2.28 3.02
CA GLY A 83 -19.90 3.30 3.77
C GLY A 83 -21.31 3.49 3.22
N LYS A 84 -22.25 3.90 4.07
CA LYS A 84 -23.58 4.34 3.62
C LYS A 84 -23.39 5.59 2.76
N LYS A 85 -23.94 5.56 1.54
CA LYS A 85 -24.01 6.73 0.66
C LYS A 85 -24.77 7.83 1.42
N VAL A 86 -24.11 8.93 1.76
CA VAL A 86 -24.82 10.13 2.22
C VAL A 86 -25.49 10.74 0.99
N PRO A 87 -26.82 10.93 0.99
CA PRO A 87 -27.49 11.57 -0.14
C PRO A 87 -26.94 12.99 -0.30
N TYR A 88 -26.57 13.34 -1.53
CA TYR A 88 -26.25 14.72 -1.87
C TYR A 88 -27.57 15.49 -1.83
N VAL A 89 -27.73 16.39 -0.86
CA VAL A 89 -28.84 17.35 -0.87
C VAL A 89 -28.50 18.35 -1.96
N SER A 90 -29.23 18.31 -3.07
CA SER A 90 -29.02 19.27 -4.15
C SER A 90 -29.47 20.65 -3.69
N ASP A 91 -28.73 21.70 -4.07
CA ASP A 91 -29.06 23.10 -3.77
C ASP A 91 -30.43 23.56 -4.32
N ARG A 92 -31.14 22.69 -5.04
CA ARG A 92 -32.53 22.90 -5.49
C ARG A 92 -33.58 22.65 -4.40
N GLU A 93 -33.20 22.13 -3.24
CA GLU A 93 -34.12 21.89 -2.11
C GLU A 93 -34.00 22.92 -0.98
N LEU A 94 -33.15 23.95 -1.15
CA LEU A 94 -32.98 25.08 -0.21
C LEU A 94 -33.75 26.34 -0.66
N GLY A 95 -34.88 26.16 -1.34
CA GLY A 95 -35.79 27.24 -1.74
C GLY A 95 -36.64 27.76 -0.59
#